data_AF-A0A7W9BMJ9-F1
#
_entry.id   AF-A0A7W9BMJ9-F1
#
_cell.length_a   1.000
_cell.length_b   1.000
_cell.length_c   1.000
_cell.angle_alpha   90.00
_cell.angle_beta   90.00
_cell.angle_gamma   90.00
#
_symmetry.space_group_name_H-M   'P 1'
#
loop_
_entity.id
_entity.type
_entity.pdbx_description
1 polymer ?
#
loop_
_entity_poly.entity_id
_entity_poly.type
_entity_poly.pdbx_seq_one_letter_code
_entity_poly.pdbx_strand_id
1 'polypeptide(L)'
;MSSKAPAQWRVILAFIFDLITSFAVFGYLVALVTGGLTETGFALEGAAALLVFVLVIAYFILMPRYVGGRIWQHIFGAKPV
;
A
#
# COMPACT_ATOMS: atom_id res chain seq x y z
N MET A 1 -16.37 -12.21 -24.94
CA MET A 1 -17.00 -11.38 -23.89
C MET A 1 -16.24 -10.05 -23.85
N SER A 2 -16.90 -8.91 -24.06
CA SER A 2 -16.24 -7.59 -23.95
C SER A 2 -16.00 -7.30 -22.47
N SER A 3 -14.77 -7.53 -21.97
CA SER A 3 -14.40 -7.11 -20.61
C SER A 3 -14.23 -5.60 -20.62
N LYS A 4 -15.28 -4.86 -20.23
CA LYS A 4 -15.16 -3.41 -20.03
C LYS A 4 -14.09 -3.17 -18.97
N ALA A 5 -13.13 -2.29 -19.29
CA ALA A 5 -12.14 -1.85 -18.32
C ALA A 5 -12.84 -1.33 -17.05
N PRO A 6 -12.29 -1.59 -15.85
CA PRO A 6 -12.89 -1.14 -14.61
C PRO A 6 -13.02 0.39 -14.60
N ALA A 7 -14.09 0.87 -13.96
CA ALA A 7 -14.33 2.31 -13.82
C ALA A 7 -13.13 2.98 -13.10
N GLN A 8 -12.64 4.09 -13.66
CA GLN A 8 -11.43 4.77 -13.19
C GLN A 8 -11.49 5.17 -11.70
N TRP A 9 -12.66 5.59 -11.21
CA TRP A 9 -12.83 5.94 -9.79
C TRP A 9 -12.52 4.76 -8.85
N ARG A 10 -12.80 3.51 -9.26
CA ARG A 10 -12.50 2.30 -8.47
C ARG A 10 -10.99 2.06 -8.39
N VAL A 11 -10.28 2.31 -9.50
CA VAL A 11 -8.82 2.19 -9.57
C VAL A 11 -8.15 3.27 -8.70
N ILE A 12 -8.64 4.51 -8.78
CA ILE A 12 -8.12 5.64 -8.00
C ILE A 12 -8.36 5.42 -6.50
N LEU A 13 -9.57 5.04 -6.09
CA LEU A 13 -9.84 4.74 -4.68
C LEU A 13 -8.99 3.57 -4.20
N ALA A 14 -8.90 2.48 -4.97
CA ALA A 14 -8.05 1.35 -4.60
C ALA A 14 -6.60 1.80 -4.38
N PHE A 15 -6.04 2.64 -5.26
CA PHE A 15 -4.70 3.19 -5.10
C PHE A 15 -4.55 4.03 -3.82
N ILE A 16 -5.48 4.93 -3.53
CA ILE A 16 -5.45 5.77 -2.32
C ILE A 16 -5.49 4.90 -1.06
N PHE A 17 -6.42 3.93 -1.02
CA PHE A 17 -6.54 3.02 0.12
C PHE A 17 -5.30 2.13 0.27
N ASP A 18 -4.74 1.60 -0.83
CA ASP A 18 -3.48 0.85 -0.85
C ASP A 18 -2.33 1.69 -0.29
N LEU A 19 -2.22 2.96 -0.68
CA LEU A 19 -1.15 3.84 -0.21
C LEU A 19 -1.26 4.11 1.29
N ILE A 20 -2.47 4.45 1.77
CA ILE A 20 -2.71 4.72 3.19
C ILE A 20 -2.45 3.46 4.03
N THR A 21 -3.01 2.31 3.64
CA THR A 21 -2.85 1.08 4.43
C THR A 21 -1.43 0.54 4.40
N SER A 22 -0.76 0.54 3.24
CA SER A 22 0.65 0.11 3.17
C SER A 22 1.56 1.02 4.00
N PHE A 23 1.38 2.35 3.90
CA PHE A 23 2.15 3.29 4.70
C PHE A 23 1.87 3.13 6.21
N ALA A 24 0.60 3.01 6.61
CA ALA A 24 0.24 2.85 8.01
C ALA A 24 0.79 1.53 8.60
N VAL A 25 0.63 0.42 7.87
CA VAL A 25 1.09 -0.90 8.33
C VAL A 25 2.61 -0.97 8.37
N PHE A 26 3.31 -0.64 7.28
CA PHE A 26 4.77 -0.69 7.29
C PHE A 26 5.38 0.38 8.19
N GLY A 27 4.79 1.57 8.24
CA GLY A 27 5.22 2.65 9.11
C GLY A 27 5.13 2.26 10.58
N TYR A 28 4.00 1.69 11.00
CA TYR A 28 3.83 1.17 12.35
C TYR A 28 4.79 0.03 12.67
N LEU A 29 4.95 -0.95 11.76
CA LEU A 29 5.85 -2.08 11.97
C LEU A 29 7.31 -1.65 12.08
N VAL A 30 7.77 -0.72 11.23
CA VAL A 30 9.14 -0.19 11.30
C VAL A 30 9.32 0.63 12.58
N ALA A 31 8.39 1.53 12.89
CA ALA A 31 8.45 2.33 14.11
C ALA A 31 8.46 1.46 15.38
N LEU A 32 7.71 0.35 15.39
CA LEU A 32 7.71 -0.62 16.49
C LEU A 32 9.10 -1.22 16.73
N VAL A 33 9.85 -1.53 15.66
CA VAL A 33 11.19 -2.13 15.79
C VAL A 33 12.31 -1.10 15.93
N THR A 34 12.12 0.13 15.46
CA THR A 34 13.11 1.22 15.57
C THR A 34 12.90 2.14 16.77
N GLY A 35 11.85 1.90 17.58
CA GLY A 35 11.52 2.75 18.73
C GLY A 35 10.86 4.09 18.36
N GLY A 36 10.32 4.22 17.15
CA GLY A 36 9.67 5.43 16.64
C GLY A 36 8.17 5.54 16.95
N LEU A 37 7.64 4.71 17.86
CA LEU A 37 6.23 4.82 18.26
C LEU A 37 5.98 6.06 19.13
N THR A 38 4.83 6.68 18.95
CA THR A 38 4.37 7.84 19.75
C THR A 38 3.04 7.50 20.43
N GLU A 39 2.53 8.40 21.28
CA GLU A 39 1.24 8.19 21.97
C GLU A 39 0.06 8.02 20.99
N THR A 40 0.14 8.61 19.80
CA THR A 40 -0.95 8.63 18.81
C THR A 40 -0.64 7.91 17.51
N GLY A 41 0.58 7.39 17.34
CA GLY A 41 0.99 6.74 16.09
C GLY A 41 2.49 6.45 16.03
N PHE A 42 3.15 7.01 15.02
CA PHE A 42 4.58 6.82 14.80
C PHE A 42 5.25 8.05 14.19
N ALA A 43 6.54 8.19 14.47
CA ALA A 43 7.44 9.14 13.86
C ALA A 43 8.60 8.37 13.20
N LEU A 44 8.89 8.67 11.93
CA LEU A 44 9.93 8.03 11.15
C LEU A 44 10.87 9.09 10.61
N GLU A 45 12.16 8.93 10.90
CA GLU A 45 13.20 9.85 10.44
C GLU A 45 14.37 9.08 9.81
N GLY A 46 15.10 9.76 8.92
CA GLY A 46 16.30 9.22 8.29
C GLY A 46 16.11 7.84 7.66
N ALA A 47 16.92 6.87 8.10
CA ALA A 47 16.93 5.51 7.55
C ALA A 47 15.61 4.75 7.74
N ALA A 48 14.88 4.99 8.85
CA ALA A 48 13.60 4.33 9.09
C ALA A 48 12.54 4.78 8.09
N ALA A 49 12.51 6.08 7.75
CA ALA A 49 11.62 6.61 6.73
C ALA A 49 11.95 6.05 5.33
N LEU A 50 13.25 5.96 4.99
CA LEU A 50 13.69 5.34 3.74
C LEU A 50 13.29 3.86 3.64
N LEU A 51 13.42 3.10 4.73
CA LEU A 51 13.01 1.70 4.78
C LEU A 51 11.50 1.55 4.51
N VAL A 52 10.66 2.37 5.14
CA VAL A 52 9.20 2.33 4.90
C VAL A 52 8.88 2.69 3.46
N PHE A 53 9.57 3.67 2.87
CA PHE A 53 9.39 4.01 1.46
C PHE A 53 9.70 2.83 0.53
N VAL A 54 10.81 2.13 0.78
CA VAL A 54 11.18 0.91 0.04
C VAL A 54 10.14 -0.18 0.20
N LEU A 55 9.63 -0.41 1.42
CA LEU A 55 8.60 -1.43 1.69
C LEU A 55 7.27 -1.11 0.98
N VAL A 56 6.85 0.16 0.97
CA VAL A 56 5.66 0.59 0.24
C VAL A 56 5.85 0.38 -1.26
N ILE A 57 6.98 0.79 -1.84
CA ILE A 57 7.26 0.54 -3.27
C ILE A 57 7.26 -0.97 -3.57
N ALA A 58 7.91 -1.77 -2.72
CA ALA A 58 7.93 -3.22 -2.84
C ALA A 58 6.51 -3.80 -2.82
N TYR A 59 5.64 -3.33 -1.93
CA TYR A 59 4.23 -3.71 -1.94
C TYR A 59 3.55 -3.40 -3.27
N PHE A 60 3.70 -2.18 -3.80
CA PHE A 60 3.08 -1.78 -5.06
C PHE A 60 3.59 -2.55 -6.28
N ILE A 61 4.83 -3.05 -6.26
CA ILE A 61 5.43 -3.84 -7.35
C ILE A 61 5.13 -5.33 -7.20
N LEU A 62 5.34 -5.90 -6.01
CA LEU A 62 5.27 -7.35 -5.79
C LEU A 62 3.82 -7.85 -5.76
N MET A 63 2.88 -7.08 -5.22
CA MET A 63 1.48 -7.53 -5.15
C MET A 63 0.86 -7.81 -6.53
N PRO A 64 0.90 -6.87 -7.50
CA PRO A 64 0.43 -7.17 -8.85
C PRO A 64 1.18 -8.33 -9.50
N ARG A 65 2.50 -8.43 -9.26
CA ARG A 65 3.38 -9.45 -9.83
C ARG A 65 3.02 -10.88 -9.42
N TYR A 66 2.58 -11.08 -8.18
CA TYR A 66 2.34 -12.42 -7.60
C TYR A 66 0.85 -12.73 -7.33
N VAL A 67 0.02 -11.71 -7.09
CA VAL A 67 -1.39 -11.88 -6.67
C VAL A 67 -2.37 -11.38 -7.74
N GLY A 68 -1.87 -10.84 -8.87
CA GLY A 68 -2.71 -10.34 -9.96
C GLY A 68 -3.47 -9.05 -9.64
N GLY A 69 -3.00 -8.30 -8.64
CA GLY A 69 -3.54 -7.01 -8.19
C GLY A 69 -3.24 -6.77 -6.72
N ARG A 70 -3.36 -5.51 -6.29
CA ARG A 70 -3.25 -5.13 -4.87
C ARG A 70 -4.54 -5.43 -4.10
N ILE A 71 -4.46 -5.44 -2.76
CA ILE A 71 -5.60 -5.80 -1.89
C ILE A 71 -6.85 -5.02 -2.26
N TRP A 72 -6.74 -3.70 -2.34
CA TRP A 72 -7.90 -2.86 -2.60
C TRP A 72 -8.40 -2.97 -4.04
N GLN A 73 -7.56 -3.36 -5.00
CA GLN A 73 -8.04 -3.69 -6.35
C GLN A 73 -8.89 -4.96 -6.38
N HIS A 74 -8.64 -5.93 -5.49
CA HIS A 74 -9.52 -7.09 -5.33
C HIS A 74 -10.84 -6.69 -4.67
N ILE A 75 -10.78 -5.89 -3.61
CA ILE A 75 -11.98 -5.41 -2.87
C ILE A 75 -12.87 -4.57 -3.77
N PHE A 76 -12.29 -3.58 -4.44
CA PHE A 76 -13.01 -2.71 -5.37
C PHE A 76 -13.27 -3.37 -6.73
N GLY A 77 -12.86 -4.62 -6.98
CA GLY A 77 -13.03 -5.31 -8.27
C GLY A 77 -12.46 -4.55 -9.48
N ALA A 78 -11.29 -3.93 -9.30
CA ALA A 78 -10.60 -3.09 -10.26
C ALA A 78 -9.24 -3.68 -10.66
N LYS A 79 -9.19 -5.01 -10.83
CA LYS A 79 -7.96 -5.71 -11.21
C LYS A 79 -7.48 -5.22 -12.58
N PRO A 80 -6.15 -5.10 -12.78
CA PRO A 80 -5.59 -4.92 -14.11
C PRO A 80 -6.08 -6.06 -15.02
N VAL A 81 -6.49 -5.73 -16.24
CA VAL A 81 -6.90 -6.71 -17.26
C VAL A 81 -5.68 -7.34 -17.89
#